data_AF-A0A1M5J2Y7-F1
#
_entry.id   AF-A0A1M5J2Y7-F1
#
_cell.length_a   1.000
_cell.length_b   1.000
_cell.length_c   1.000
_cell.angle_alpha   90.00
_cell.angle_beta   90.00
_cell.angle_gamma   90.00
#
_symmetry.space_group_name_H-M   'P 1'
#
loop_
_entity.id
_entity.type
_entity.pdbx_description
1 polymer ?
#
loop_
_entity_poly.entity_id
_entity_poly.type
_entity_poly.pdbx_seq_one_letter_code
_entity_poly.pdbx_strand_id
1 'polypeptide(L)'
;MKIKNYIKSNIFKILAESYKWRNRNLLEANNFKSPKLSTSKIITSNKYSILIGLIISLFVKNLFSENITTFIMTSLSIFIGLFISILILIFDKFLGHNENYKRNLAEKNKDPDLKANFIRTRNFTRRFVFVLLEALIIAFTTILLLLITLLFNDLFLQNLLDCRFTYYKYIGFENICLFLQNCLLIITKTIIATLMIRFCVFLFFLFGALGEYMKGVLYGKVNT
;
A
#
# COMPACT_ATOMS: atom_id res chain seq x y z
N MET A 1 27.00 4.59 6.32
CA MET A 1 26.64 4.38 4.89
C MET A 1 25.96 3.03 4.59
N LYS A 2 26.22 1.93 5.33
CA LYS A 2 25.58 0.62 5.12
C LYS A 2 24.07 0.56 5.44
N ILE A 3 23.62 1.24 6.50
CA ILE A 3 22.21 1.22 6.96
C ILE A 3 21.25 1.83 5.92
N LYS A 4 21.60 2.99 5.34
CA LYS A 4 20.77 3.66 4.32
C LYS A 4 20.53 2.76 3.10
N ASN A 5 21.58 2.10 2.61
CA ASN A 5 21.48 1.19 1.48
C ASN A 5 20.69 -0.07 1.82
N TYR A 6 20.82 -0.56 3.06
CA TYR A 6 20.05 -1.70 3.55
C TYR A 6 18.55 -1.40 3.62
N ILE A 7 18.16 -0.27 4.23
CA ILE A 7 16.76 0.18 4.32
C ILE A 7 16.17 0.38 2.93
N LYS A 8 16.87 1.12 2.05
CA LYS A 8 16.42 1.37 0.68
C LYS A 8 16.23 0.07 -0.10
N SER A 9 17.18 -0.86 0.01
CA SER A 9 17.12 -2.17 -0.65
C SER A 9 15.93 -2.99 -0.16
N ASN A 10 15.67 -3.00 1.15
CA ASN A 10 14.58 -3.79 1.72
C ASN A 10 13.20 -3.22 1.39
N ILE A 11 13.01 -1.90 1.50
CA ILE A 11 11.76 -1.25 1.09
C ILE A 11 11.49 -1.51 -0.39
N PHE A 12 12.50 -1.36 -1.24
CA PHE A 12 12.34 -1.63 -2.67
C PHE A 12 12.01 -3.10 -2.96
N LYS A 13 12.63 -4.05 -2.25
CA LYS A 13 12.30 -5.48 -2.35
C LYS A 13 10.85 -5.76 -1.96
N ILE A 14 10.35 -5.16 -0.87
CA ILE A 14 8.95 -5.31 -0.45
C ILE A 14 8.02 -4.80 -1.55
N LEU A 15 8.27 -3.59 -2.07
CA LEU A 15 7.48 -3.00 -3.16
C LEU A 15 7.51 -3.86 -4.43
N ALA A 16 8.68 -4.38 -4.80
CA ALA A 16 8.85 -5.19 -6.00
C ALA A 16 8.16 -6.55 -5.87
N GLU A 17 8.32 -7.24 -4.74
CA GLU A 17 7.64 -8.52 -4.49
C GLU A 17 6.12 -8.32 -4.36
N SER A 18 5.67 -7.31 -3.64
CA SER A 18 4.24 -7.01 -3.51
C SER A 18 3.61 -6.70 -4.87
N TYR A 19 4.23 -5.87 -5.71
CA TYR A 19 3.76 -5.63 -7.08
C TYR A 19 3.72 -6.91 -7.92
N LYS A 20 4.74 -7.77 -7.79
CA LYS A 20 4.80 -9.05 -8.49
C LYS A 20 3.64 -9.96 -8.07
N TRP A 21 3.39 -10.10 -6.77
CA TRP A 21 2.34 -10.98 -6.24
C TRP A 21 0.93 -10.42 -6.41
N ARG A 22 0.76 -9.10 -6.54
CA ARG A 22 -0.53 -8.51 -6.90
C ARG A 22 -0.98 -8.84 -8.31
N ASN A 23 -0.02 -9.01 -9.22
CA ASN A 23 -0.25 -9.21 -10.65
C ASN A 23 -0.02 -10.66 -11.09
N ARG A 24 -0.07 -11.62 -10.15
CA ARG A 24 0.18 -13.05 -10.40
C ARG A 24 -0.99 -13.87 -9.88
N ASN A 25 -1.42 -14.87 -10.64
CA ASN A 25 -2.46 -15.80 -10.16
C ASN A 25 -1.93 -16.78 -9.10
N LEU A 26 -2.81 -17.26 -8.23
CA LEU A 26 -2.44 -18.16 -7.12
C LEU A 26 -1.97 -19.54 -7.60
N LEU A 27 -2.45 -20.01 -8.75
CA LEU A 27 -2.14 -21.33 -9.33
C LEU A 27 -0.98 -21.33 -10.32
N GLU A 28 -0.43 -20.17 -10.68
CA GLU A 28 0.63 -20.10 -11.68
C GLU A 28 1.92 -20.79 -11.21
N ALA A 29 2.41 -21.72 -12.03
CA ALA A 29 3.67 -22.42 -11.82
C ALA A 29 4.87 -21.44 -11.79
N ASN A 30 6.00 -21.89 -11.24
CA ASN A 30 7.21 -21.08 -11.08
C ASN A 30 7.84 -20.58 -12.39
N ASN A 31 7.43 -21.13 -13.54
CA ASN A 31 7.97 -20.81 -14.86
C ASN A 31 7.34 -19.55 -15.50
N PHE A 32 6.38 -18.91 -14.83
CA PHE A 32 5.76 -17.68 -15.31
C PHE A 32 6.73 -16.49 -15.27
N LYS A 33 6.80 -15.70 -16.35
CA LYS A 33 7.59 -14.46 -16.39
C LYS A 33 6.99 -13.44 -15.41
N SER A 34 7.53 -13.40 -14.19
CA SER A 34 7.02 -12.54 -13.13
C SER A 34 7.06 -11.06 -13.54
N PRO A 35 5.97 -10.30 -13.35
CA PRO A 35 5.93 -8.90 -13.74
C PRO A 35 6.95 -8.10 -12.93
N LYS A 36 7.87 -7.43 -13.62
CA LYS A 36 8.89 -6.57 -13.00
C LYS A 36 8.31 -5.18 -12.74
N LEU A 37 8.61 -4.66 -11.54
CA LEU A 37 8.33 -3.29 -11.16
C LEU A 37 9.21 -2.33 -11.99
N SER A 38 8.58 -1.36 -12.65
CA SER A 38 9.27 -0.21 -13.24
C SER A 38 8.61 1.07 -12.76
N THR A 39 9.34 2.20 -12.78
CA THR A 39 8.85 3.51 -12.35
C THR A 39 7.60 3.94 -13.12
N SER A 40 7.58 3.74 -14.44
CA SER A 40 6.41 3.99 -15.28
C SER A 40 5.20 3.16 -14.84
N LYS A 41 5.37 1.87 -14.56
CA LYS A 41 4.27 0.98 -14.12
C LYS A 41 3.72 1.36 -12.74
N ILE A 42 4.53 1.92 -11.85
CA ILE A 42 4.05 2.45 -10.57
C ILE A 42 3.08 3.60 -10.82
N ILE A 43 3.41 4.54 -11.70
CA ILE A 43 2.55 5.68 -12.01
C ILE A 43 1.26 5.19 -12.70
N THR A 44 1.38 4.33 -13.72
CA THR A 44 0.22 3.81 -14.44
C THR A 44 -0.73 3.01 -13.53
N SER A 45 -0.17 2.22 -12.59
CA SER A 45 -0.96 1.45 -11.62
C SER A 45 -1.68 2.31 -10.59
N ASN A 46 -1.18 3.53 -10.31
CA ASN A 46 -1.73 4.43 -9.30
C ASN A 46 -2.45 5.65 -9.90
N LYS A 47 -2.61 5.72 -11.22
CA LYS A 47 -3.16 6.90 -11.92
C LYS A 47 -4.53 7.33 -11.39
N TYR A 48 -5.41 6.37 -11.10
CA TYR A 48 -6.75 6.64 -10.57
C TYR A 48 -6.70 7.16 -9.14
N SER A 49 -5.87 6.57 -8.28
CA SER A 49 -5.68 7.05 -6.91
C SER A 49 -5.09 8.45 -6.87
N ILE A 50 -4.17 8.78 -7.77
CA ILE A 50 -3.58 10.12 -7.91
C ILE A 50 -4.64 11.12 -8.39
N LEU A 51 -5.42 10.77 -9.42
CA LEU A 51 -6.47 11.65 -9.94
C LEU A 51 -7.53 11.96 -8.87
N ILE A 52 -8.01 10.93 -8.16
CA ILE A 52 -8.98 11.10 -7.07
C ILE A 52 -8.36 11.90 -5.93
N GLY A 53 -7.10 11.61 -5.56
CA GLY A 53 -6.39 12.35 -4.52
C GLY A 53 -6.25 13.84 -4.85
N LEU A 54 -6.02 14.18 -6.12
CA LEU A 54 -5.93 15.56 -6.59
C LEU A 54 -7.29 16.26 -6.52
N ILE A 55 -8.38 15.59 -6.93
CA ILE A 55 -9.74 16.12 -6.80
C ILE A 55 -10.07 16.39 -5.33
N ILE A 56 -9.86 15.41 -4.44
CA ILE A 56 -10.12 15.59 -3.00
C ILE A 56 -9.33 16.77 -2.43
N SER A 57 -8.06 16.91 -2.82
CA SER A 57 -7.18 17.98 -2.32
C SER A 57 -7.59 19.38 -2.78
N LEU A 58 -8.24 19.51 -3.94
CA LEU A 58 -8.72 20.79 -4.47
C LEU A 58 -10.09 21.18 -3.91
N PHE A 59 -10.98 20.21 -3.70
CA PHE A 59 -12.37 20.50 -3.32
C PHE A 59 -12.64 20.43 -1.81
N VAL A 60 -11.84 19.71 -1.03
CA VAL A 60 -12.05 19.57 0.41
C VAL A 60 -11.22 20.59 1.18
N LYS A 61 -11.87 21.69 1.57
CA LYS A 61 -11.22 22.82 2.27
C LYS A 61 -10.52 22.41 3.58
N ASN A 62 -11.19 21.61 4.41
CA ASN A 62 -10.71 21.23 5.75
C ASN A 62 -10.23 19.77 5.83
N LEU A 63 -9.64 19.25 4.75
CA LEU A 63 -9.25 17.83 4.64
C LEU A 63 -8.36 17.36 5.80
N PHE A 64 -7.49 18.24 6.30
CA PHE A 64 -6.54 17.97 7.39
C PHE A 64 -6.79 18.82 8.63
N SER A 65 -8.05 19.13 8.95
CA SER A 65 -8.37 19.69 10.26
C SER A 65 -7.84 18.81 11.39
N GLU A 66 -7.46 19.42 12.51
CA GLU A 66 -6.81 18.72 13.64
C GLU A 66 -7.58 17.47 14.10
N ASN A 67 -8.90 17.56 14.20
CA ASN A 67 -9.77 16.44 14.58
C ASN A 67 -9.71 15.29 13.56
N ILE A 68 -9.82 15.61 12.27
CA ILE A 68 -9.79 14.60 11.19
C ILE A 68 -8.41 13.96 11.11
N THR A 69 -7.36 14.76 11.17
CA THR A 69 -5.97 14.29 11.12
C THR A 69 -5.66 13.36 12.29
N THR A 70 -6.05 13.75 13.51
CA THR A 70 -5.89 12.92 14.71
C THR A 70 -6.66 11.62 14.60
N PHE A 71 -7.91 11.65 14.13
CA PHE A 71 -8.71 10.46 13.89
C PHE A 71 -8.04 9.49 12.90
N ILE A 72 -7.55 10.01 11.77
CA ILE A 72 -6.87 9.20 10.75
C ILE A 72 -5.59 8.59 11.32
N MET A 73 -4.78 9.36 12.03
CA MET A 73 -3.54 8.89 12.65
C MET A 73 -3.82 7.78 13.67
N THR A 74 -4.82 7.94 14.53
CA THR A 74 -5.22 6.90 15.50
C THR A 74 -5.70 5.65 14.79
N SER A 75 -6.56 5.78 13.78
CA SER A 75 -7.06 4.64 13.00
C SER A 75 -5.92 3.87 12.32
N LEU A 76 -5.00 4.57 11.64
CA LEU A 76 -3.83 3.96 11.00
C LEU A 76 -2.93 3.26 12.02
N SER A 77 -2.76 3.84 13.21
CA SER A 77 -1.96 3.24 14.29
C SER A 77 -2.57 1.93 14.80
N ILE A 78 -3.90 1.88 14.96
CA ILE A 78 -4.63 0.66 15.29
C ILE A 78 -4.43 -0.41 14.20
N PHE A 79 -4.57 -0.03 12.92
CA PHE A 79 -4.34 -0.96 11.81
C PHE A 79 -2.91 -1.49 11.79
N ILE A 80 -1.91 -0.67 12.08
CA ILE A 80 -0.52 -1.11 12.18
C ILE A 80 -0.38 -2.19 13.26
N GLY A 81 -0.92 -1.97 14.45
CA GLY A 81 -0.91 -2.95 15.53
C GLY A 81 -1.54 -4.28 15.12
N LEU A 82 -2.76 -4.23 14.56
CA LEU A 82 -3.49 -5.42 14.08
C LEU A 82 -2.73 -6.16 12.98
N PHE A 83 -2.19 -5.45 12.00
CA PHE A 83 -1.47 -6.07 10.89
C PHE A 83 -0.17 -6.72 11.32
N ILE A 84 0.56 -6.16 12.28
CA ILE A 84 1.76 -6.79 12.83
C ILE A 84 1.39 -8.11 13.51
N SER A 85 0.33 -8.13 14.33
CA SER A 85 -0.15 -9.38 14.96
C SER A 85 -0.57 -10.43 13.93
N ILE A 86 -1.33 -10.03 12.90
CA ILE A 86 -1.73 -10.92 11.81
C ILE A 86 -0.51 -11.46 11.05
N LEU A 87 0.48 -10.61 10.78
CA LEU A 87 1.69 -11.00 10.07
C LEU A 87 2.46 -12.09 10.83
N ILE A 88 2.61 -11.93 12.16
CA ILE A 88 3.27 -12.91 13.03
C ILE A 88 2.51 -14.24 13.00
N LEU A 89 1.18 -14.21 13.20
CA LEU A 89 0.33 -15.40 13.17
C LEU A 89 0.41 -16.17 11.84
N ILE A 90 0.36 -15.45 10.72
CA ILE A 90 0.44 -16.06 9.39
C ILE A 90 1.82 -16.66 9.15
N PHE A 91 2.87 -15.96 9.59
CA PHE A 91 4.23 -16.44 9.43
C PHE A 91 4.47 -17.73 10.23
N ASP A 92 4.04 -17.75 11.49
CA ASP A 92 4.11 -18.93 12.37
C ASP A 92 3.36 -20.13 11.75
N LYS A 93 2.11 -19.91 11.33
CA LYS A 93 1.29 -20.95 10.68
C LYS A 93 1.91 -21.46 9.38
N PHE A 94 2.54 -20.59 8.60
CA PHE A 94 3.22 -20.97 7.37
C PHE A 94 4.47 -21.82 7.62
N LEU A 95 5.26 -21.48 8.65
CA LEU A 95 6.42 -22.27 9.05
C LEU A 95 6.01 -23.68 9.46
N GLY A 96 5.00 -23.80 10.34
CA GLY A 96 4.47 -25.11 10.75
C GLY A 96 3.92 -25.94 9.58
N HIS A 97 3.24 -25.31 8.62
CA HIS A 97 2.75 -26.01 7.43
C HIS A 97 3.88 -26.49 6.50
N ASN A 98 4.96 -25.71 6.38
CA ASN A 98 6.11 -26.04 5.54
C ASN A 98 6.95 -27.19 6.12
N GLU A 99 7.12 -27.25 7.44
CA GLU A 99 7.78 -28.36 8.13
C GLU A 99 7.01 -29.68 7.94
N ASN A 100 5.68 -29.64 8.10
CA ASN A 100 4.81 -30.78 7.84
C ASN A 100 4.80 -31.22 6.37
N TYR A 101 4.94 -30.27 5.44
CA TYR A 101 5.11 -30.60 4.01
C TYR A 101 6.43 -31.33 3.74
N LYS A 102 7.54 -30.85 4.33
CA LYS A 102 8.86 -31.48 4.16
C LYS A 102 8.94 -32.89 4.75
N ARG A 103 8.25 -33.16 5.86
CA ARG A 103 8.20 -34.50 6.46
C ARG A 103 7.47 -35.53 5.59
N ASN A 104 6.44 -35.11 4.85
CA ASN A 104 5.57 -36.04 4.09
C ASN A 104 5.78 -35.94 2.57
N LEU A 105 6.98 -35.52 2.14
CA LEU A 105 7.28 -35.18 0.75
C LEU A 105 7.22 -36.39 -0.20
N ALA A 106 7.45 -37.60 0.32
CA ALA A 106 7.40 -38.86 -0.44
C ALA A 106 5.96 -39.34 -0.72
N GLU A 107 5.02 -39.17 0.21
CA GLU A 107 3.61 -39.55 0.04
C GLU A 107 2.85 -38.54 -0.82
N LYS A 108 3.15 -37.25 -0.69
CA LYS A 108 2.38 -36.16 -1.32
C LYS A 108 2.80 -35.84 -2.76
N ASN A 109 3.94 -36.34 -3.25
CA ASN A 109 4.32 -36.23 -4.66
C ASN A 109 3.47 -37.13 -5.58
N LYS A 110 2.74 -38.10 -5.01
CA LYS A 110 1.85 -39.00 -5.75
C LYS A 110 0.44 -38.42 -5.97
N ASP A 111 0.02 -37.47 -5.12
CA ASP A 111 -1.30 -36.85 -5.20
C ASP A 111 -1.21 -35.43 -5.79
N PRO A 112 -1.70 -35.20 -7.02
CA PRO A 112 -1.66 -33.90 -7.67
C PRO A 112 -2.45 -32.82 -6.91
N ASP A 113 -3.52 -33.17 -6.19
CA ASP A 113 -4.38 -32.22 -5.48
C ASP A 113 -3.70 -31.69 -4.21
N LEU A 114 -2.99 -32.55 -3.49
CA LEU A 114 -2.16 -32.17 -2.34
C LEU A 114 -1.03 -31.22 -2.76
N LYS A 115 -0.41 -31.46 -3.91
CA LYS A 115 0.63 -30.59 -4.47
C LYS A 115 0.07 -29.24 -4.90
N ALA A 116 -1.08 -29.21 -5.57
CA ALA A 116 -1.75 -27.98 -5.98
C ALA A 116 -2.16 -27.12 -4.77
N ASN A 117 -2.71 -27.75 -3.72
CA ASN A 117 -3.09 -27.06 -2.48
C ASN A 117 -1.88 -26.46 -1.76
N PHE A 118 -0.75 -27.17 -1.68
CA PHE A 118 0.47 -26.61 -1.08
C PHE A 118 1.00 -25.40 -1.87
N ILE A 119 1.02 -25.49 -3.20
CA ILE A 119 1.44 -24.37 -4.06
C ILE A 119 0.51 -23.17 -3.85
N ARG A 120 -0.81 -23.40 -3.82
CA ARG A 120 -1.82 -22.37 -3.56
C ARG A 120 -1.62 -21.70 -2.22
N THR A 121 -1.47 -22.46 -1.13
CA THR A 121 -1.23 -21.93 0.22
C THR A 121 0.07 -21.13 0.26
N ARG A 122 1.15 -21.64 -0.32
CA ARG A 122 2.43 -20.93 -0.36
C ARG A 122 2.35 -19.62 -1.14
N ASN A 123 1.71 -19.62 -2.30
CA ASN A 123 1.56 -18.44 -3.14
C ASN A 123 0.63 -17.41 -2.48
N PHE A 124 -0.47 -17.87 -1.86
CA PHE A 124 -1.37 -17.02 -1.06
C PHE A 124 -0.62 -16.38 0.10
N THR A 125 0.11 -17.14 0.91
CA THR A 125 0.85 -16.59 2.05
C THR A 125 1.85 -15.53 1.59
N ARG A 126 2.62 -15.79 0.52
CA ARG A 126 3.56 -14.80 -0.01
C ARG A 126 2.85 -13.53 -0.49
N ARG A 127 1.77 -13.69 -1.25
CA ARG A 127 0.95 -12.56 -1.73
C ARG A 127 0.40 -11.75 -0.55
N PHE A 128 -0.17 -12.41 0.44
CA PHE A 128 -0.75 -11.79 1.62
C PHE A 128 0.32 -11.03 2.42
N VAL A 129 1.44 -11.68 2.73
CA VAL A 129 2.54 -11.10 3.51
C VAL A 129 3.13 -9.86 2.83
N PHE A 130 3.47 -9.94 1.54
CA PHE A 130 4.13 -8.81 0.87
C PHE A 130 3.18 -7.62 0.66
N VAL A 131 1.90 -7.88 0.37
CA VAL A 131 0.90 -6.79 0.27
C VAL A 131 0.62 -6.16 1.63
N LEU A 132 0.54 -6.96 2.70
CA LEU A 132 0.38 -6.46 4.06
C LEU A 132 1.57 -5.61 4.51
N LEU A 133 2.80 -6.05 4.21
CA LEU A 133 4.02 -5.28 4.48
C LEU A 133 4.02 -3.94 3.72
N GLU A 134 3.57 -3.91 2.47
CA GLU A 134 3.45 -2.66 1.74
C GLU A 134 2.37 -1.74 2.33
N ALA A 135 1.22 -2.29 2.75
CA ALA A 135 0.18 -1.53 3.43
C ALA A 135 0.69 -0.91 4.74
N LEU A 136 1.51 -1.65 5.51
CA LEU A 136 2.17 -1.15 6.72
C LEU A 136 3.12 0.03 6.42
N ILE A 137 3.94 -0.08 5.36
CA ILE A 137 4.84 1.01 4.94
C ILE A 137 4.02 2.25 4.55
N ILE A 138 2.91 2.07 3.83
CA ILE A 138 2.02 3.17 3.45
C ILE A 138 1.42 3.81 4.69
N ALA A 139 0.88 3.03 5.63
CA ALA A 139 0.29 3.55 6.85
C ALA A 139 1.30 4.36 7.67
N PHE A 140 2.50 3.82 7.89
CA PHE A 140 3.56 4.50 8.63
C PHE A 140 4.00 5.79 7.94
N THR A 141 4.19 5.77 6.62
CA THR A 141 4.55 6.96 5.83
C THR A 141 3.45 8.02 5.91
N THR A 142 2.18 7.60 5.87
CA THR A 142 1.04 8.51 5.96
C THR A 142 0.96 9.18 7.33
N ILE A 143 1.17 8.44 8.43
CA ILE A 143 1.24 9.01 9.78
C ILE A 143 2.35 10.07 9.88
N LEU A 144 3.55 9.79 9.35
CA LEU A 144 4.64 10.77 9.36
C LEU A 144 4.30 12.04 8.57
N LEU A 145 3.63 11.92 7.42
CA LEU A 145 3.20 13.08 6.65
C LEU A 145 2.09 13.87 7.38
N LEU A 146 1.14 13.18 8.00
CA LEU A 146 0.09 13.81 8.81
C LEU A 146 0.66 14.55 10.03
N LEU A 147 1.72 14.02 10.65
CA LEU A 147 2.43 14.73 11.72
C LEU A 147 2.98 16.09 11.24
N ILE A 148 3.53 16.14 10.03
CA ILE A 148 3.99 17.40 9.42
C ILE A 148 2.79 18.35 9.22
N THR A 149 1.62 17.85 8.82
CA THR A 149 0.42 18.70 8.67
C THR A 149 -0.03 19.32 9.99
N LEU A 150 0.10 18.60 11.12
CA LEU A 150 -0.22 19.13 12.45
C LEU A 150 0.78 20.19 12.91
N LEU A 151 2.08 19.98 12.65
CA LEU A 151 3.13 20.96 13.00
C LEU A 151 2.96 22.29 12.26
N PHE A 152 2.37 22.26 11.06
CA PHE A 152 2.16 23.44 10.21
C PHE A 152 0.67 23.68 9.92
N ASN A 153 -0.20 23.45 10.92
CA ASN A 153 -1.66 23.45 10.76
C ASN A 153 -2.20 24.73 10.09
N ASP A 154 -1.68 25.90 10.49
CA ASP A 154 -2.10 27.20 9.95
C ASP A 154 -1.89 27.31 8.43
N LEU A 155 -0.85 26.67 7.90
CA LEU A 155 -0.60 26.61 6.45
C LEU A 155 -1.61 25.68 5.78
N PHE A 156 -1.85 24.50 6.36
CA PHE A 156 -2.72 23.46 5.79
C PHE A 156 -4.21 23.82 5.80
N LEU A 157 -4.64 24.72 6.70
CA LEU A 157 -6.00 25.25 6.77
C LEU A 157 -6.30 26.35 5.75
N GLN A 158 -5.28 26.94 5.12
CA GLN A 158 -5.50 27.95 4.09
C GLN A 158 -6.23 27.35 2.87
N ASN A 159 -7.28 28.03 2.45
CA ASN A 159 -8.08 27.65 1.30
C ASN A 159 -7.51 28.28 0.04
N LEU A 160 -6.97 27.44 -0.84
CA LEU A 160 -6.30 27.83 -2.07
C LEU A 160 -7.23 28.52 -3.08
N LEU A 161 -8.53 28.23 -3.01
CA LEU A 161 -9.54 28.85 -3.88
C LEU A 161 -9.80 30.32 -3.53
N ASP A 162 -9.39 30.77 -2.35
CA ASP A 162 -9.54 32.16 -1.93
C ASP A 162 -8.35 33.02 -2.43
N CYS A 163 -7.27 32.39 -2.90
CA CYS A 163 -6.16 33.08 -3.54
C CYS A 163 -6.53 33.49 -4.97
N ARG A 164 -6.35 34.77 -5.30
CA ARG A 164 -6.53 35.29 -6.67
C ARG A 164 -5.17 35.57 -7.29
N PHE A 165 -5.04 35.28 -8.59
CA PHE A 165 -3.85 35.66 -9.33
C PHE A 165 -3.77 37.20 -9.45
N THR A 166 -2.64 37.77 -9.05
CA THR A 166 -2.34 39.20 -9.19
C THR A 166 -1.97 39.54 -10.64
N TYR A 167 -2.26 40.77 -11.08
CA TYR A 167 -1.85 41.25 -12.40
C TYR A 167 -0.31 41.24 -12.55
N TYR A 168 0.16 40.92 -13.76
CA TYR A 168 1.59 40.70 -14.08
C TYR A 168 2.52 41.86 -13.68
N LYS A 169 2.02 43.09 -13.61
CA LYS A 169 2.79 44.29 -13.20
C LYS A 169 3.16 44.31 -11.71
N TYR A 170 2.50 43.51 -10.87
CA TYR A 170 2.68 43.50 -9.41
C TYR A 170 3.29 42.18 -8.91
N ILE A 171 3.94 41.41 -9.79
CA ILE A 171 4.65 40.19 -9.38
C ILE A 171 5.94 40.59 -8.66
N GLY A 172 5.86 40.70 -7.35
CA GLY A 172 7.02 40.75 -6.45
C GLY A 172 7.53 39.36 -6.07
N PHE A 173 8.73 39.32 -5.48
CA PHE A 173 9.34 38.09 -4.97
C PHE A 173 8.44 37.37 -3.94
N GLU A 174 7.75 38.12 -3.08
CA GLU A 174 6.82 37.58 -2.09
C GLU A 174 5.66 36.79 -2.71
N ASN A 175 5.11 37.26 -3.83
CA ASN A 175 4.03 36.58 -4.55
C ASN A 175 4.50 35.25 -5.16
N ILE A 176 5.75 35.18 -5.62
CA ILE A 176 6.36 33.95 -6.14
C ILE A 176 6.56 32.95 -4.99
N CYS A 177 7.04 33.40 -3.83
CA CYS A 177 7.18 32.55 -2.65
C CYS A 177 5.84 31.99 -2.18
N LEU A 178 4.79 32.81 -2.11
CA LEU A 178 3.43 32.37 -1.76
C LEU A 178 2.88 31.36 -2.78
N PHE A 179 3.12 31.58 -4.08
CA PHE A 179 2.71 30.62 -5.11
C PHE A 179 3.42 29.26 -4.94
N LEU A 180 4.73 29.26 -4.71
CA LEU A 180 5.51 28.05 -4.48
C LEU A 180 5.06 27.30 -3.22
N GLN A 181 4.76 28.02 -2.14
CA GLN A 181 4.24 27.46 -0.90
C GLN A 181 2.88 26.77 -1.14
N ASN A 182 1.98 27.43 -1.85
CA ASN A 182 0.68 26.87 -2.23
C ASN A 182 0.80 25.64 -3.14
N CYS A 183 1.73 25.65 -4.09
CA CYS A 183 2.03 24.48 -4.92
C CYS A 183 2.51 23.29 -4.08
N LEU A 184 3.47 23.51 -3.17
CA LEU A 184 3.97 22.49 -2.25
C LEU A 184 2.85 21.93 -1.36
N LEU A 185 1.93 22.79 -0.95
CA LEU A 185 0.79 22.41 -0.12
C LEU A 185 -0.21 21.52 -0.88
N ILE A 186 -0.55 21.86 -2.13
CA ILE A 186 -1.38 21.00 -2.98
C ILE A 186 -0.72 19.64 -3.20
N ILE A 187 0.58 19.65 -3.49
CA ILE A 187 1.34 18.41 -3.74
C ILE A 187 1.32 17.52 -2.50
N THR A 188 1.58 18.07 -1.31
CA THR A 188 1.56 17.29 -0.06
C THR A 188 0.17 16.76 0.27
N LYS A 189 -0.88 17.60 0.15
CA LYS A 189 -2.29 17.16 0.31
C LYS A 189 -2.63 16.00 -0.63
N THR A 190 -2.23 16.13 -1.91
CA THR A 190 -2.48 15.10 -2.94
C THR A 190 -1.74 13.80 -2.65
N ILE A 191 -0.49 13.89 -2.19
CA ILE A 191 0.29 12.70 -1.81
C ILE A 191 -0.38 11.97 -0.64
N ILE A 192 -0.77 12.69 0.42
CA ILE A 192 -1.43 12.09 1.59
C ILE A 192 -2.74 11.42 1.17
N ALA A 193 -3.60 12.13 0.44
CA ALA A 193 -4.87 11.58 -0.04
C ALA A 193 -4.66 10.33 -0.92
N THR A 194 -3.65 10.36 -1.82
CA THR A 194 -3.30 9.21 -2.66
C THR A 194 -2.86 8.01 -1.82
N LEU A 195 -2.03 8.23 -0.80
CA LEU A 195 -1.57 7.17 0.10
C LEU A 195 -2.73 6.55 0.88
N MET A 196 -3.66 7.38 1.38
CA MET A 196 -4.86 6.90 2.07
C MET A 196 -5.75 6.04 1.16
N ILE A 197 -6.02 6.50 -0.07
CA ILE A 197 -6.81 5.73 -1.04
C ILE A 197 -6.11 4.40 -1.34
N ARG A 198 -4.78 4.42 -1.54
CA ARG A 198 -4.00 3.22 -1.82
C ARG A 198 -4.02 2.24 -0.65
N PHE A 199 -3.97 2.73 0.58
CA PHE A 199 -4.13 1.91 1.77
C PHE A 199 -5.47 1.18 1.77
N CYS A 200 -6.57 1.89 1.50
CA CYS A 200 -7.90 1.29 1.37
C CYS A 200 -7.98 0.25 0.23
N VAL A 201 -7.40 0.53 -0.94
CA VAL A 201 -7.34 -0.42 -2.06
C VAL A 201 -6.61 -1.71 -1.66
N PHE A 202 -5.52 -1.61 -0.90
CA PHE A 202 -4.79 -2.79 -0.43
C PHE A 202 -5.56 -3.59 0.62
N LEU A 203 -6.33 -2.92 1.48
CA LEU A 203 -7.27 -3.59 2.37
C LEU A 203 -8.29 -4.44 1.60
N PHE A 204 -8.97 -3.84 0.62
CA PHE A 204 -9.92 -4.57 -0.23
C PHE A 204 -9.25 -5.72 -0.99
N PHE A 205 -8.02 -5.51 -1.49
CA PHE A 205 -7.26 -6.55 -2.16
C PHE A 205 -6.93 -7.72 -1.22
N LEU A 206 -6.55 -7.45 0.03
CA LEU A 206 -6.27 -8.48 1.03
C LEU A 206 -7.53 -9.29 1.38
N PHE A 207 -8.67 -8.62 1.55
CA PHE A 207 -9.96 -9.29 1.76
C PHE A 207 -10.36 -10.15 0.57
N GLY A 208 -10.20 -9.62 -0.66
CA GLY A 208 -10.44 -10.37 -1.88
C GLY A 208 -9.54 -11.60 -2.02
N ALA A 209 -8.24 -11.46 -1.74
CA ALA A 209 -7.29 -12.57 -1.78
C ALA A 209 -7.61 -13.63 -0.71
N LEU A 210 -8.03 -13.22 0.50
CA LEU A 210 -8.48 -14.13 1.54
C LEU A 210 -9.74 -14.88 1.12
N GLY A 211 -10.70 -14.18 0.52
CA GLY A 211 -11.93 -14.78 -0.03
C GLY A 211 -11.64 -15.79 -1.15
N GLU A 212 -10.73 -15.46 -2.08
CA GLU A 212 -10.27 -16.35 -3.15
C GLU A 212 -9.63 -17.63 -2.56
N TYR A 213 -8.77 -17.48 -1.56
CA TYR A 213 -8.14 -18.60 -0.87
C TYR A 213 -9.16 -19.47 -0.12
N MET A 214 -10.05 -18.86 0.67
CA MET A 214 -11.09 -19.58 1.41
C MET A 214 -12.03 -20.33 0.46
N LYS A 215 -12.43 -19.71 -0.66
CA LYS A 215 -13.22 -20.38 -1.70
C LYS A 215 -12.48 -21.58 -2.27
N GLY A 216 -11.19 -21.43 -2.59
CA GLY A 216 -10.36 -22.52 -3.11
C GLY A 216 -10.19 -23.69 -2.14
N VAL A 217 -10.12 -23.43 -0.83
CA VAL A 217 -9.98 -24.46 0.21
C VAL A 217 -11.33 -25.13 0.53
N LEU A 218 -12.41 -24.35 0.65
CA LEU A 218 -13.73 -24.86 1.07
C LEU A 218 -14.48 -25.58 -0.04
N TYR A 219 -14.41 -25.10 -1.28
CA TYR A 219 -15.21 -25.65 -2.37
C TYR A 219 -14.49 -26.74 -3.17
N GLY A 220 -13.19 -26.98 -2.96
CA GLY A 220 -12.42 -28.11 -3.50
C GLY A 220 -12.37 -28.24 -5.04
N LYS A 221 -13.15 -27.48 -5.78
CA LYS A 221 -13.35 -27.58 -7.22
C LYS A 221 -13.65 -26.19 -7.77
N VAL A 222 -12.78 -25.73 -8.65
CA VAL A 222 -13.25 -25.30 -9.97
C VAL A 222 -12.25 -25.88 -10.96
N ASN A 223 -12.69 -26.91 -11.69
CA ASN A 223 -12.13 -27.26 -12.99
C ASN A 223 -12.07 -26.00 -13.83
N THR A 224 -10.86 -25.60 -14.23
CA THR A 224 -10.42 -25.20 -15.59
C THR A 224 -9.07 -24.53 -15.47
#